data_AF-A0AAD4K1Q3-F1
#
_entry.id   AF-A0AAD4K1Q3-F1
#
_cell.length_a   1.000
_cell.length_b   1.000
_cell.length_c   1.000
_cell.angle_alpha   90.00
_cell.angle_beta   90.00
_cell.angle_gamma   90.00
#
_symmetry.space_group_name_H-M   'P 1'
#
loop_
_entity.id
_entity.type
_entity.pdbx_description
1 polymer ?
#
loop_
_entity_poly.entity_id
_entity_poly.type
_entity_poly.pdbx_seq_one_letter_code
_entity_poly.pdbx_strand_id
1 'polypeptide(L)'
;MNQYKALSVTKPVLCVGTLSLDLLTMCNELPEPGGFIDSLETYWQRGGHSSTVSFVLSLLSAQSEFLGMLSRTPLLSAIITEMQGRGIEMMHCPKTDDDPGFSTVIMAKKTGASSIIHCNRRFAYCTYADFKQLDLSTFGWVHFEANNVGETLKMVRAVLDYNNGRKEPILTSLRVNSKYWEHRCLIDMCDFVLFSRQLAMQLGWRSARETCEQLDFDLRMPRSIHIKRPCYICSWGPKGAGCLTGDGVYHNMPPYKPAKIVSTHGAGACFTAAFIYATYIRDMNLSDAVEFANRVAGHKIGNFGYNHIARLNIYPSNVSKLDGDMALVHYSEDSEDEQVICRKYMNRKVKYSDGKYATQLLESPYTPLATTPLDD
;
A
#
# COMPACT_ATOMS: atom_id res chain seq x y z
N MET A 1 -16.54 -17.01 -28.09
CA MET A 1 -17.59 -15.97 -28.01
C MET A 1 -17.00 -14.77 -27.30
N ASN A 2 -16.68 -13.70 -28.04
CA ASN A 2 -16.10 -12.48 -27.50
C ASN A 2 -17.18 -11.68 -26.75
N GLN A 3 -17.07 -11.62 -25.42
CA GLN A 3 -17.75 -10.59 -24.65
C GLN A 3 -17.03 -9.26 -24.88
N TYR A 4 -17.78 -8.27 -25.35
CA TYR A 4 -17.35 -6.89 -25.50
C TYR A 4 -16.83 -6.34 -24.17
N LYS A 5 -15.50 -6.32 -24.00
CA LYS A 5 -14.85 -5.50 -22.97
C LYS A 5 -15.02 -4.04 -23.40
N ALA A 6 -15.58 -3.21 -22.54
CA ALA A 6 -15.57 -1.77 -22.75
C ALA A 6 -14.11 -1.32 -22.98
N LEU A 7 -13.88 -0.51 -24.02
CA LEU A 7 -12.59 0.13 -24.26
C LEU A 7 -12.26 0.98 -23.04
N SER A 8 -11.27 0.54 -22.24
CA SER A 8 -10.66 1.39 -21.23
C SER A 8 -10.04 2.57 -21.96
N VAL A 9 -10.52 3.79 -21.68
CA VAL A 9 -9.97 5.02 -22.26
C VAL A 9 -8.52 5.25 -21.78
N THR A 10 -8.17 4.68 -20.62
CA THR A 10 -6.83 4.75 -20.02
C THR A 10 -5.94 3.59 -20.45
N LYS A 11 -4.69 3.89 -20.80
CA LYS A 11 -3.65 2.90 -21.12
C LYS A 11 -3.43 1.91 -19.96
N PRO A 12 -3.13 0.63 -20.21
CA PRO A 12 -2.86 -0.37 -19.17
C PRO A 12 -1.79 0.00 -18.14
N VAL A 13 -1.90 -0.65 -16.97
CA VAL A 13 -0.89 -0.64 -15.90
C VAL A 13 0.01 -1.87 -16.03
N LEU A 14 1.32 -1.66 -16.16
CA LEU A 14 2.30 -2.76 -16.09
C LEU A 14 2.71 -3.02 -14.64
N CYS A 15 2.60 -4.26 -14.18
CA CYS A 15 3.06 -4.69 -12.86
C CYS A 15 4.29 -5.60 -13.01
N VAL A 16 5.46 -5.08 -12.64
CA VAL A 16 6.74 -5.80 -12.71
C VAL A 16 7.09 -6.35 -11.33
N GLY A 17 7.34 -7.65 -11.21
CA GLY A 17 7.73 -8.23 -9.93
C GLY A 17 7.55 -9.74 -9.84
N THR A 18 7.11 -10.18 -8.65
CA THR A 18 7.04 -11.60 -8.33
C THR A 18 5.65 -12.19 -8.45
N LEU A 19 5.63 -13.48 -8.75
CA LEU A 19 4.49 -14.38 -8.60
C LEU A 19 4.95 -15.57 -7.74
N SER A 20 4.21 -15.86 -6.68
CA SER A 20 4.42 -17.01 -5.81
C SER A 20 3.13 -17.81 -5.64
N LEU A 21 3.25 -19.02 -5.10
CA LEU A 21 2.12 -19.81 -4.62
C LEU A 21 2.14 -19.81 -3.09
N ASP A 22 1.08 -19.30 -2.48
CA ASP A 22 0.99 -19.20 -1.03
C ASP A 22 0.02 -20.27 -0.50
N LEU A 23 0.46 -21.02 0.51
CA LEU A 23 -0.32 -22.00 1.25
C LEU A 23 -0.87 -21.34 2.52
N LEU A 24 -2.16 -21.03 2.52
CA LEU A 24 -2.84 -20.40 3.64
C LEU A 24 -3.49 -21.46 4.50
N THR A 25 -3.00 -21.61 5.73
CA THR A 25 -3.49 -22.58 6.71
C THR A 25 -4.15 -21.84 7.86
N MET A 26 -5.43 -22.12 8.09
CA MET A 26 -6.21 -21.58 9.21
C MET A 26 -6.19 -22.55 10.38
N CYS A 27 -5.83 -22.06 11.55
CA CYS A 27 -5.82 -22.81 12.80
C CYS A 27 -6.62 -22.07 13.88
N ASN A 28 -6.99 -22.76 14.96
CA ASN A 28 -7.57 -22.08 16.12
C ASN A 28 -6.56 -21.11 16.76
N GLU A 29 -5.33 -21.57 16.90
CA GLU A 29 -4.20 -20.89 17.53
C GLU A 29 -2.92 -21.12 16.70
N LEU A 30 -1.87 -20.33 16.95
CA LEU A 30 -0.57 -20.58 16.31
C LEU A 30 0.09 -21.81 16.96
N PRO A 31 0.81 -22.64 16.19
CA PRO A 31 1.51 -23.79 16.74
C PRO A 31 2.64 -23.34 17.68
N GLU A 32 2.73 -23.98 18.84
CA GLU A 32 3.89 -23.84 19.73
C GLU A 32 5.09 -24.65 19.19
N PRO A 33 6.34 -24.26 19.50
CA PRO A 33 7.53 -25.03 19.12
C PRO A 33 7.43 -26.50 19.56
N GLY A 34 7.52 -27.43 18.59
CA GLY A 34 7.42 -28.88 18.84
C GLY A 34 5.99 -29.41 19.02
N GLY A 35 4.98 -28.55 19.00
CA GLY A 35 3.57 -28.94 19.10
C GLY A 35 2.98 -29.42 17.77
N PHE A 36 1.88 -30.17 17.86
CA PHE A 36 1.07 -30.60 16.73
C PHE A 36 -0.33 -30.02 16.89
N ILE A 37 -0.87 -29.44 15.81
CA ILE A 37 -2.23 -28.89 15.78
C ILE A 37 -2.90 -29.27 14.46
N ASP A 38 -4.21 -29.49 14.51
CA ASP A 38 -5.03 -29.67 13.31
C ASP A 38 -5.38 -28.31 12.69
N SER A 39 -5.21 -28.21 11.38
CA SER A 39 -5.74 -27.06 10.64
C SER A 39 -7.26 -27.17 10.51
N LEU A 40 -7.95 -26.04 10.63
CA LEU A 40 -9.37 -25.94 10.31
C LEU A 40 -9.59 -26.05 8.80
N GLU A 41 -8.82 -25.27 8.04
CA GLU A 41 -8.92 -25.18 6.58
C GLU A 41 -7.53 -24.85 6.01
N THR A 42 -7.23 -25.33 4.81
CA THR A 42 -5.99 -25.01 4.10
C THR A 42 -6.28 -24.76 2.63
N TYR A 43 -5.69 -23.70 2.07
CA TYR A 43 -5.93 -23.26 0.71
C TYR A 43 -4.63 -22.91 0.00
N TRP A 44 -4.57 -23.25 -1.29
CA TRP A 44 -3.59 -22.68 -2.20
C TRP A 44 -4.13 -21.38 -2.80
N GLN A 45 -3.32 -20.33 -2.81
CA GLN A 45 -3.69 -19.04 -3.35
C GLN A 45 -2.51 -18.40 -4.09
N ARG A 46 -2.81 -17.55 -5.07
CA ARG A 46 -1.80 -16.68 -5.67
C ARG A 46 -1.17 -15.78 -4.60
N GLY A 47 0.15 -15.83 -4.54
CA GLY A 47 1.02 -14.90 -3.85
C GLY A 47 1.89 -14.12 -4.82
N GLY A 48 2.83 -13.35 -4.26
CA GLY A 48 3.65 -12.39 -4.99
C GLY A 48 2.98 -11.02 -5.01
N HIS A 49 3.76 -9.95 -4.79
CA HIS A 49 3.18 -8.62 -4.67
C HIS A 49 2.61 -8.15 -6.00
N SER A 50 3.44 -8.08 -7.05
CA SER A 50 3.05 -7.55 -8.35
C SER A 50 2.00 -8.41 -9.06
N SER A 51 2.03 -9.74 -8.88
CA SER A 51 0.98 -10.64 -9.39
C SER A 51 -0.38 -10.42 -8.70
N THR A 52 -0.37 -10.10 -7.40
CA THR A 52 -1.58 -9.78 -6.65
C THR A 52 -2.08 -8.38 -7.00
N VAL A 53 -1.18 -7.42 -7.19
CA VAL A 53 -1.53 -6.06 -7.62
C VAL A 53 -2.23 -6.09 -8.99
N SER A 54 -1.67 -6.78 -9.99
CA SER A 54 -2.28 -6.91 -11.32
C SER A 54 -3.66 -7.58 -11.24
N PHE A 55 -3.80 -8.61 -10.41
CA PHE A 55 -5.10 -9.23 -10.20
C PHE A 55 -6.14 -8.31 -9.57
N VAL A 56 -5.77 -7.55 -8.54
CA VAL A 56 -6.71 -6.63 -7.90
C VAL A 56 -7.05 -5.45 -8.81
N LEU A 57 -6.12 -4.98 -9.65
CA LEU A 57 -6.42 -4.01 -10.71
C LEU A 57 -7.50 -4.55 -11.67
N SER A 58 -7.39 -5.81 -12.09
CA SER A 58 -8.41 -6.46 -12.92
C SER A 58 -9.77 -6.54 -12.23
N LEU A 59 -9.80 -6.78 -10.91
CA LEU A 59 -11.04 -6.78 -10.11
C LEU A 59 -11.68 -5.39 -10.02
N LEU A 60 -10.87 -4.35 -10.02
CA LEU A 60 -11.30 -2.95 -10.10
C LEU A 60 -11.61 -2.51 -11.55
N SER A 61 -11.61 -3.44 -12.51
CA SER A 61 -11.85 -3.21 -13.94
C SER A 61 -10.80 -2.32 -14.62
N ALA A 62 -9.59 -2.22 -14.06
CA ALA A 62 -8.44 -1.64 -14.74
C ALA A 62 -7.71 -2.70 -15.57
N GLN A 63 -7.29 -2.30 -16.77
CA GLN A 63 -6.45 -3.15 -17.62
C GLN A 63 -5.03 -3.20 -17.04
N SER A 64 -4.48 -4.42 -16.92
CA SER A 64 -3.14 -4.63 -16.40
C SER A 64 -2.40 -5.72 -17.16
N GLU A 65 -1.10 -5.52 -17.33
CA GLU A 65 -0.15 -6.54 -17.77
C GLU A 65 0.77 -6.90 -16.60
N PHE A 66 1.16 -8.16 -16.50
CA PHE A 66 2.11 -8.63 -15.50
C PHE A 66 3.40 -9.05 -16.19
N LEU A 67 4.54 -8.60 -15.66
CA LEU A 67 5.87 -9.06 -16.04
C LEU A 67 6.58 -9.64 -14.82
N GLY A 68 6.84 -10.94 -14.85
CA GLY A 68 7.57 -11.65 -13.81
C GLY A 68 7.98 -13.04 -14.30
N MET A 69 8.94 -13.64 -13.61
CA MET A 69 9.36 -15.01 -13.91
C MET A 69 8.21 -15.98 -13.62
N LEU A 70 7.89 -16.86 -14.58
CA LEU A 70 6.88 -17.89 -14.45
C LEU A 70 7.52 -19.28 -14.39
N SER A 71 7.01 -20.12 -13.49
CA SER A 71 7.34 -21.54 -13.49
C SER A 71 6.49 -22.30 -14.51
N ARG A 72 7.10 -23.24 -15.23
CA ARG A 72 6.40 -24.20 -16.10
C ARG A 72 5.80 -25.38 -15.32
N THR A 73 5.99 -25.44 -14.01
CA THR A 73 5.44 -26.51 -13.18
C THR A 73 3.91 -26.50 -13.18
N PRO A 74 3.25 -27.68 -13.13
CA PRO A 74 1.80 -27.76 -13.06
C PRO A 74 1.19 -27.06 -11.85
N LEU A 75 1.96 -26.86 -10.78
CA LEU A 75 1.55 -26.17 -9.55
C LEU A 75 1.03 -24.75 -9.81
N LEU A 76 1.52 -24.08 -10.85
CA LEU A 76 1.13 -22.71 -11.18
C LEU A 76 -0.05 -22.62 -12.16
N SER A 77 -0.43 -23.74 -12.80
CA SER A 77 -1.36 -23.77 -13.93
C SER A 77 -2.73 -23.14 -13.62
N ALA A 78 -3.28 -23.40 -12.42
CA ALA A 78 -4.55 -22.83 -12.00
C ALA A 78 -4.48 -21.29 -11.85
N ILE A 79 -3.36 -20.77 -11.31
CA ILE A 79 -3.16 -19.32 -11.17
C ILE A 79 -3.00 -18.66 -12.54
N ILE A 80 -2.21 -19.26 -13.43
CA ILE A 80 -2.02 -18.74 -14.79
C ILE A 80 -3.35 -18.70 -15.53
N THR A 81 -4.14 -19.78 -15.45
CA THR A 81 -5.47 -19.85 -16.07
C THR A 81 -6.41 -18.80 -15.49
N GLU A 82 -6.39 -18.57 -14.17
CA GLU A 82 -7.20 -17.54 -13.53
C GLU A 82 -6.81 -16.13 -14.02
N MET A 83 -5.52 -15.82 -14.07
CA MET A 83 -5.02 -14.53 -14.53
C MET A 83 -5.37 -14.27 -16.01
N GLN A 84 -5.23 -15.29 -16.86
CA GLN A 84 -5.65 -15.24 -18.27
C GLN A 84 -7.16 -15.06 -18.42
N GLY A 85 -7.96 -15.78 -17.61
CA GLY A 85 -9.42 -15.65 -17.58
C GLY A 85 -9.89 -14.26 -17.17
N ARG A 86 -9.07 -13.52 -16.40
CA ARG A 86 -9.28 -12.10 -16.07
C ARG A 86 -8.73 -11.13 -17.11
N GLY A 87 -8.06 -11.63 -18.14
CA GLY A 87 -7.44 -10.83 -19.19
C GLY A 87 -6.23 -10.03 -18.70
N ILE A 88 -5.48 -10.58 -17.75
CA ILE A 88 -4.17 -10.05 -17.38
C ILE A 88 -3.17 -10.60 -18.39
N GLU A 89 -2.59 -9.71 -19.18
CA GLU A 89 -1.58 -10.08 -20.16
C GLU A 89 -0.30 -10.54 -19.47
N MET A 90 0.32 -11.59 -20.00
CA MET A 90 1.54 -12.21 -19.46
C MET A 90 2.45 -12.77 -20.58
N MET A 91 2.24 -12.32 -21.82
CA MET A 91 2.94 -12.86 -22.99
C MET A 91 4.46 -12.70 -22.89
N HIS A 92 4.91 -11.57 -22.35
CA HIS A 92 6.33 -11.21 -22.22
C HIS A 92 6.99 -11.78 -20.95
N CYS A 93 6.26 -12.55 -20.14
CA CYS A 93 6.84 -13.16 -18.96
C CYS A 93 7.86 -14.25 -19.33
N PRO A 94 9.11 -14.17 -18.83
CA PRO A 94 10.08 -15.25 -18.97
C PRO A 94 9.63 -16.50 -18.20
N LYS A 95 10.10 -17.67 -18.63
CA LYS A 95 9.71 -18.97 -18.06
C LYS A 95 10.93 -19.79 -17.63
N THR A 96 10.80 -20.51 -16.51
CA THR A 96 11.78 -21.48 -15.99
C THR A 96 11.11 -22.82 -15.66
N ASP A 97 11.89 -23.89 -15.56
CA ASP A 97 11.44 -25.20 -15.04
C ASP A 97 11.55 -25.31 -13.52
N ASP A 98 12.15 -24.32 -12.86
CA ASP A 98 12.19 -24.26 -11.39
C ASP A 98 10.80 -24.17 -10.78
N ASP A 99 10.62 -24.77 -9.60
CA ASP A 99 9.42 -24.55 -8.79
C ASP A 99 9.29 -23.06 -8.44
N PRO A 100 8.06 -22.51 -8.40
CA PRO A 100 7.84 -21.10 -8.14
C PRO A 100 8.27 -20.73 -6.71
N GLY A 101 8.27 -19.42 -6.40
CA GLY A 101 8.33 -19.00 -5.01
C GLY A 101 7.14 -19.56 -4.22
N PHE A 102 7.36 -19.92 -2.95
CA PHE A 102 6.29 -20.36 -2.04
C PHE A 102 6.31 -19.58 -0.74
N SER A 103 5.14 -19.35 -0.16
CA SER A 103 5.02 -18.93 1.24
C SER A 103 4.01 -19.80 1.95
N THR A 104 4.28 -20.16 3.20
CA THR A 104 3.28 -20.76 4.09
C THR A 104 2.80 -19.69 5.06
N VAL A 105 1.49 -19.48 5.11
CA VAL A 105 0.85 -18.47 5.95
C VAL A 105 -0.06 -19.18 6.94
N ILE A 106 0.30 -19.14 8.21
CA ILE A 106 -0.50 -19.73 9.29
C ILE A 106 -1.29 -18.61 9.94
N MET A 107 -2.62 -18.73 9.98
CA MET A 107 -3.54 -17.74 10.55
C MET A 107 -4.27 -18.31 11.76
N ALA A 108 -4.17 -17.63 12.91
CA ALA A 108 -4.87 -18.00 14.12
C ALA A 108 -6.23 -17.29 14.19
N LYS A 109 -7.32 -18.06 14.13
CA LYS A 109 -8.70 -17.55 14.12
C LYS A 109 -9.08 -16.80 15.39
N LYS A 110 -8.62 -17.26 16.57
CA LYS A 110 -8.98 -16.65 17.87
C LYS A 110 -8.38 -15.26 18.05
N THR A 111 -7.13 -15.07 17.62
CA THR A 111 -6.39 -13.82 17.85
C THR A 111 -6.32 -12.92 16.62
N GLY A 112 -6.57 -13.47 15.42
CA GLY A 112 -6.32 -12.79 14.15
C GLY A 112 -4.83 -12.65 13.82
N ALA A 113 -3.94 -13.27 14.61
CA ALA A 113 -2.51 -13.27 14.35
C ALA A 113 -2.16 -14.13 13.13
N SER A 114 -1.08 -13.78 12.43
CA SER A 114 -0.58 -14.55 11.30
C SER A 114 0.93 -14.66 11.34
N SER A 115 1.45 -15.84 11.03
CA SER A 115 2.87 -16.10 10.80
C SER A 115 3.09 -16.44 9.34
N ILE A 116 4.12 -15.85 8.74
CA ILE A 116 4.46 -16.08 7.33
C ILE A 116 5.86 -16.68 7.27
N ILE A 117 5.96 -17.83 6.61
CA ILE A 117 7.21 -18.52 6.33
C ILE A 117 7.43 -18.41 4.82
N HIS A 118 8.41 -17.60 4.40
CA HIS A 118 8.78 -17.51 3.00
C HIS A 118 9.81 -18.57 2.66
N CYS A 119 9.61 -19.28 1.55
CA CYS A 119 10.64 -20.13 0.98
C CYS A 119 11.75 -19.24 0.41
N ASN A 120 12.92 -19.28 1.04
CA ASN A 120 14.07 -18.47 0.63
C ASN A 120 14.92 -19.15 -0.48
N ARG A 121 14.33 -20.11 -1.21
CA ARG A 121 14.97 -20.64 -2.42
C ARG A 121 15.07 -19.50 -3.45
N ARG A 122 16.23 -19.36 -4.08
CA ARG A 122 16.42 -18.40 -5.17
C ARG A 122 15.58 -18.83 -6.38
N PHE A 123 14.40 -18.27 -6.51
CA PHE A 123 13.63 -18.30 -7.75
C PHE A 123 14.11 -17.15 -8.65
N ALA A 124 14.26 -17.41 -9.95
CA ALA A 124 14.76 -16.41 -10.87
C ALA A 124 13.81 -15.20 -10.95
N TYR A 125 14.39 -14.02 -11.24
CA TYR A 125 13.66 -12.77 -11.41
C TYR A 125 13.65 -12.37 -12.89
N CYS A 126 12.66 -11.61 -13.33
CA CYS A 126 12.65 -11.08 -14.70
C CYS A 126 13.82 -10.12 -14.90
N THR A 127 14.42 -10.15 -16.09
CA THR A 127 15.58 -9.33 -16.45
C THR A 127 15.16 -8.11 -17.25
N TYR A 128 16.06 -7.14 -17.36
CA TYR A 128 15.89 -6.01 -18.25
C TYR A 128 15.76 -6.43 -19.71
N ALA A 129 16.37 -7.55 -20.12
CA ALA A 129 16.21 -8.09 -21.47
C ALA A 129 14.76 -8.54 -21.73
N ASP A 130 14.08 -9.09 -20.72
CA ASP A 130 12.66 -9.43 -20.80
C ASP A 130 11.81 -8.14 -20.88
N PHE A 131 12.11 -7.17 -20.01
CA PHE A 131 11.41 -5.88 -20.00
C PHE A 131 11.52 -5.11 -21.31
N LYS A 132 12.68 -5.16 -21.98
CA LYS A 132 12.93 -4.45 -23.25
C LYS A 132 12.08 -4.97 -24.41
N GLN A 133 11.48 -6.16 -24.30
CA GLN A 133 10.57 -6.71 -25.31
C GLN A 133 9.21 -6.01 -25.32
N LEU A 134 8.86 -5.31 -24.24
CA LEU A 134 7.61 -4.58 -24.12
C LEU A 134 7.62 -3.29 -24.94
N ASP A 135 6.51 -3.00 -25.61
CA ASP A 135 6.27 -1.66 -26.15
C ASP A 135 5.77 -0.73 -25.03
N LEU A 136 6.68 0.09 -24.51
CA LEU A 136 6.39 1.08 -23.46
C LEU A 136 5.27 2.05 -23.85
N SER A 137 5.03 2.29 -25.14
CA SER A 137 3.96 3.20 -25.59
C SER A 137 2.55 2.74 -25.21
N THR A 138 2.40 1.44 -24.94
CA THR A 138 1.17 0.80 -24.52
C THR A 138 0.76 1.19 -23.10
N PHE A 139 1.71 1.52 -22.22
CA PHE A 139 1.43 1.74 -20.80
C PHE A 139 1.33 3.21 -20.46
N GLY A 140 0.52 3.54 -19.45
CA GLY A 140 0.58 4.86 -18.80
C GLY A 140 1.04 4.79 -17.34
N TRP A 141 1.19 3.59 -16.78
CA TRP A 141 1.73 3.37 -15.46
C TRP A 141 2.57 2.10 -15.40
N VAL A 142 3.71 2.16 -14.70
CA VAL A 142 4.53 0.99 -14.37
C VAL A 142 4.74 0.90 -12.86
N HIS A 143 4.32 -0.21 -12.27
CA HIS A 143 4.55 -0.55 -10.88
C HIS A 143 5.70 -1.55 -10.74
N PHE A 144 6.72 -1.18 -9.97
CA PHE A 144 7.89 -2.00 -9.69
C PHE A 144 7.85 -2.55 -8.27
N GLU A 145 8.02 -3.85 -8.14
CA GLU A 145 8.44 -4.49 -6.90
C GLU A 145 9.98 -4.57 -6.85
N ALA A 146 10.60 -3.97 -5.84
CA ALA A 146 12.05 -3.86 -5.78
C ALA A 146 12.71 -5.17 -5.30
N ASN A 147 12.66 -6.28 -6.05
CA ASN A 147 13.28 -7.56 -5.60
C ASN A 147 14.68 -7.84 -6.17
N ASN A 148 15.03 -7.22 -7.29
CA ASN A 148 16.39 -7.24 -7.83
C ASN A 148 16.79 -5.81 -8.21
N VAL A 149 17.64 -5.17 -7.41
CA VAL A 149 18.04 -3.76 -7.61
C VAL A 149 18.64 -3.56 -9.00
N GLY A 150 19.56 -4.43 -9.41
CA GLY A 150 20.34 -4.26 -10.64
C GLY A 150 19.45 -4.28 -11.89
N GLU A 151 18.50 -5.21 -11.94
CA GLU A 151 17.55 -5.29 -13.05
C GLU A 151 16.48 -4.21 -12.97
N THR A 152 15.92 -3.95 -11.78
CA THR A 152 14.89 -2.91 -11.57
C THR A 152 15.43 -1.51 -11.91
N LEU A 153 16.68 -1.21 -11.57
CA LEU A 153 17.34 0.06 -11.90
C LEU A 153 17.37 0.29 -13.41
N LYS A 154 17.73 -0.73 -14.18
CA LYS A 154 17.77 -0.65 -15.65
C LYS A 154 16.37 -0.43 -16.23
N MET A 155 15.36 -1.12 -15.70
CA MET A 155 13.96 -0.97 -16.13
C MET A 155 13.42 0.43 -15.83
N VAL A 156 13.62 0.95 -14.61
CA VAL A 156 13.20 2.30 -14.25
C VAL A 156 13.88 3.34 -15.13
N ARG A 157 15.19 3.21 -15.38
CA ARG A 157 15.92 4.09 -16.30
C ARG A 157 15.36 4.07 -17.71
N ALA A 158 15.00 2.89 -18.24
CA ALA A 158 14.39 2.80 -19.55
C ALA A 158 13.04 3.54 -19.63
N VAL A 159 12.24 3.53 -18.54
CA VAL A 159 11.01 4.33 -18.48
C VAL A 159 11.32 5.83 -18.40
N LEU A 160 12.33 6.25 -17.66
CA LEU A 160 12.77 7.64 -17.61
C LEU A 160 13.27 8.14 -18.96
N ASP A 161 14.10 7.34 -19.64
CA ASP A 161 14.60 7.63 -20.98
C ASP A 161 13.44 7.72 -21.98
N TYR A 162 12.48 6.80 -21.88
CA TYR A 162 11.25 6.85 -22.68
C TYR A 162 10.48 8.15 -22.43
N ASN A 163 10.33 8.57 -21.18
CA ASN A 163 9.58 9.76 -20.80
C ASN A 163 10.25 11.07 -21.22
N ASN A 164 11.55 11.08 -21.52
CA ASN A 164 12.29 12.29 -21.83
C ASN A 164 11.70 13.02 -23.05
N GLY A 165 11.30 14.28 -22.85
CA GLY A 165 10.69 15.12 -23.88
C GLY A 165 9.24 14.78 -24.26
N ARG A 166 8.58 13.85 -23.58
CA ARG A 166 7.18 13.48 -23.85
C ARG A 166 6.19 14.32 -23.04
N LYS A 167 5.04 14.62 -23.65
CA LYS A 167 3.92 15.35 -23.01
C LYS A 167 3.12 14.47 -22.04
N GLU A 168 2.98 13.19 -22.37
CA GLU A 168 2.27 12.20 -21.57
C GLU A 168 3.29 11.16 -21.07
N PRO A 169 3.98 11.45 -19.96
CA PRO A 169 4.93 10.51 -19.38
C PRO A 169 4.21 9.32 -18.74
N ILE A 170 4.86 8.17 -18.78
CA ILE A 170 4.48 6.99 -18.00
C ILE A 170 4.75 7.28 -16.53
N LEU A 171 3.73 7.13 -15.69
CA LEU A 171 3.89 7.23 -14.23
C LEU A 171 4.53 5.97 -13.67
N THR A 172 5.35 6.14 -12.63
CA THR A 172 6.11 5.05 -12.02
C THR A 172 5.84 4.96 -10.53
N SER A 173 5.66 3.73 -10.04
CA SER A 173 5.53 3.48 -8.61
C SER A 173 6.45 2.37 -8.16
N LEU A 174 7.00 2.49 -6.96
CA LEU A 174 7.93 1.53 -6.39
C LEU A 174 7.38 1.02 -5.06
N ARG A 175 7.27 -0.30 -4.91
CA ARG A 175 7.15 -0.94 -3.60
C ARG A 175 8.53 -1.34 -3.10
N VAL A 176 8.93 -0.77 -1.97
CA VAL A 176 10.23 -1.07 -1.35
C VAL A 176 10.14 -2.39 -0.57
N ASN A 177 11.14 -3.26 -0.73
CA ASN A 177 11.23 -4.54 -0.04
C ASN A 177 12.01 -4.43 1.29
N SER A 178 12.29 -5.56 1.96
CA SER A 178 13.01 -5.61 3.24
C SER A 178 14.47 -5.10 3.20
N LYS A 179 15.09 -5.01 2.02
CA LYS A 179 16.49 -4.62 1.83
C LYS A 179 16.63 -3.12 1.54
N TYR A 180 15.92 -2.28 2.29
CA TYR A 180 15.79 -0.83 2.07
C TYR A 180 17.07 -0.14 1.57
N TRP A 181 18.21 -0.37 2.23
CA TRP A 181 19.49 0.26 1.89
C TRP A 181 20.00 -0.09 0.49
N GLU A 182 19.74 -1.30 0.00
CA GLU A 182 20.09 -1.72 -1.37
C GLU A 182 19.22 -1.01 -2.42
N HIS A 183 17.99 -0.64 -2.06
CA HIS A 183 16.98 -0.08 -2.98
C HIS A 183 16.88 1.44 -2.95
N ARG A 184 17.64 2.14 -2.10
CA ARG A 184 17.58 3.59 -1.93
C ARG A 184 17.71 4.35 -3.26
N CYS A 185 18.57 3.87 -4.17
CA CYS A 185 18.78 4.49 -5.47
C CYS A 185 17.55 4.46 -6.41
N LEU A 186 16.55 3.62 -6.13
CA LEU A 186 15.31 3.53 -6.92
C LEU A 186 14.26 4.53 -6.48
N ILE A 187 14.32 4.98 -5.22
CA ILE A 187 13.29 5.81 -4.57
C ILE A 187 13.15 7.14 -5.30
N ASP A 188 14.27 7.80 -5.57
CA ASP A 188 14.34 9.15 -6.15
C ASP A 188 13.96 9.18 -7.63
N MET A 189 13.91 8.01 -8.27
CA MET A 189 13.63 7.86 -9.70
C MET A 189 12.16 7.61 -10.01
N CYS A 190 11.32 7.38 -9.00
CA CYS A 190 9.91 7.03 -9.18
C CYS A 190 8.98 8.19 -8.80
N ASP A 191 7.78 8.23 -9.38
CA ASP A 191 6.76 9.23 -9.03
C ASP A 191 6.13 8.94 -7.65
N PHE A 192 5.91 7.67 -7.35
CA PHE A 192 5.27 7.23 -6.12
C PHE A 192 6.07 6.12 -5.44
N VAL A 193 6.25 6.23 -4.13
CA VAL A 193 6.97 5.22 -3.34
C VAL A 193 6.06 4.69 -2.24
N LEU A 194 5.73 3.41 -2.31
CA LEU A 194 4.87 2.71 -1.37
C LEU A 194 5.71 1.95 -0.35
N PHE A 195 5.49 2.27 0.92
CA PHE A 195 6.21 1.73 2.06
C PHE A 195 5.26 0.97 3.00
N SER A 196 5.73 -0.17 3.51
CA SER A 196 4.95 -1.00 4.43
C SER A 196 5.31 -0.70 5.88
N ARG A 197 4.32 -0.78 6.78
CA ARG A 197 4.53 -0.74 8.24
C ARG A 197 5.61 -1.72 8.70
N GLN A 198 5.60 -2.95 8.18
CA GLN A 198 6.55 -3.98 8.60
C GLN A 198 8.00 -3.54 8.35
N LEU A 199 8.27 -3.01 7.16
CA LEU A 199 9.59 -2.49 6.81
C LEU A 199 9.97 -1.27 7.66
N ALA A 200 9.05 -0.32 7.82
CA ALA A 200 9.30 0.86 8.65
C ALA A 200 9.65 0.47 10.10
N MET A 201 8.92 -0.50 10.68
CA MET A 201 9.22 -1.01 12.02
C MET A 201 10.57 -1.73 12.09
N GLN A 202 10.97 -2.46 11.05
CA GLN A 202 12.31 -3.07 10.95
C GLN A 202 13.43 -2.04 10.94
N LEU A 203 13.17 -0.86 10.38
CA LEU A 203 14.10 0.28 10.36
C LEU A 203 14.03 1.13 11.64
N GLY A 204 13.16 0.78 12.59
CA GLY A 204 12.99 1.50 13.87
C GLY A 204 11.99 2.65 13.83
N TRP A 205 11.33 2.91 12.71
CA TRP A 205 10.33 3.96 12.56
C TRP A 205 8.96 3.52 13.10
N ARG A 206 8.28 4.44 13.78
CA ARG A 206 7.14 4.12 14.67
C ARG A 206 5.79 4.61 14.15
N SER A 207 5.80 5.44 13.11
CA SER A 207 4.57 5.96 12.49
C SER A 207 4.69 6.13 10.98
N ALA A 208 3.53 6.23 10.30
CA ALA A 208 3.48 6.57 8.89
C ALA A 208 4.08 7.96 8.60
N ARG A 209 3.85 8.94 9.48
CA ARG A 209 4.45 10.28 9.38
C ARG A 209 5.96 10.21 9.42
N GLU A 210 6.51 9.61 10.48
CA GLU A 210 7.95 9.47 10.66
C GLU A 210 8.57 8.72 9.46
N THR A 211 7.91 7.68 8.96
CA THR A 211 8.38 6.96 7.76
C THR A 211 8.49 7.89 6.55
N CYS A 212 7.45 8.69 6.27
CA CYS A 212 7.48 9.64 5.16
C CYS A 212 8.55 10.72 5.34
N GLU A 213 8.72 11.23 6.56
CA GLU A 213 9.73 12.25 6.89
C GLU A 213 11.16 11.69 6.75
N GLN A 214 11.39 10.45 7.17
CA GLN A 214 12.69 9.77 7.03
C GLN A 214 13.04 9.50 5.57
N LEU A 215 12.06 9.08 4.76
CA LEU A 215 12.24 8.90 3.32
C LEU A 215 12.59 10.23 2.62
N ASP A 216 11.90 11.32 2.96
CA ASP A 216 12.20 12.65 2.42
C ASP A 216 13.57 13.17 2.86
N PHE A 217 13.93 12.95 4.13
CA PHE A 217 15.25 13.27 4.65
C PHE A 217 16.36 12.49 3.91
N ASP A 218 16.09 11.22 3.60
CA ASP A 218 17.03 10.36 2.88
C ASP A 218 17.26 10.77 1.41
N LEU A 219 16.41 11.62 0.81
CA LEU A 219 16.70 12.20 -0.51
C LEU A 219 17.95 13.08 -0.51
N ARG A 220 18.43 13.55 0.66
CA ARG A 220 19.61 14.42 0.85
C ARG A 220 19.65 15.68 -0.02
N MET A 221 18.53 16.06 -0.64
CA MET A 221 18.39 17.25 -1.46
C MET A 221 17.50 18.27 -0.71
N PRO A 222 17.91 19.53 -0.55
CA PRO A 222 17.05 20.57 0.02
C PRO A 222 15.79 20.79 -0.82
N ARG A 223 14.67 21.10 -0.16
CA ARG A 223 13.40 21.46 -0.82
C ARG A 223 13.49 22.79 -1.60
N SER A 224 14.52 23.61 -1.35
CA SER A 224 14.80 24.82 -2.13
C SER A 224 15.25 24.53 -3.57
N ILE A 225 15.71 23.31 -3.85
CA ILE A 225 16.03 22.88 -5.20
C ILE A 225 14.76 22.32 -5.85
N HIS A 226 14.29 22.99 -6.89
CA HIS A 226 13.09 22.62 -7.64
C HIS A 226 13.38 21.42 -8.53
N ILE A 227 13.34 20.23 -7.94
CA ILE A 227 13.37 18.93 -8.63
C ILE A 227 12.03 18.23 -8.46
N LYS A 228 11.72 17.34 -9.39
CA LYS A 228 10.61 16.40 -9.24
C LYS A 228 10.92 15.47 -8.07
N ARG A 229 10.04 15.44 -7.07
CA ARG A 229 10.15 14.57 -5.89
C ARG A 229 9.10 13.46 -5.94
N PRO A 230 9.42 12.27 -5.43
CA PRO A 230 8.42 11.23 -5.23
C PRO A 230 7.38 11.68 -4.21
N CYS A 231 6.14 11.22 -4.39
CA CYS A 231 5.16 11.17 -3.33
C CYS A 231 5.37 9.89 -2.51
N TYR A 232 5.42 10.01 -1.19
CA TYR A 232 5.57 8.86 -0.29
C TYR A 232 4.21 8.42 0.24
N ILE A 233 3.94 7.12 0.20
CA ILE A 233 2.71 6.52 0.70
C ILE A 233 3.08 5.42 1.68
N CYS A 234 2.54 5.48 2.89
CA CYS A 234 2.83 4.52 3.94
C CYS A 234 1.55 3.92 4.51
N SER A 235 1.34 2.63 4.29
CA SER A 235 0.24 1.89 4.91
C SER A 235 0.62 1.48 6.35
N TRP A 236 -0.25 1.78 7.32
CA TRP A 236 -0.02 1.55 8.76
C TRP A 236 -1.05 0.63 9.43
N GLY A 237 -1.76 -0.17 8.62
CA GLY A 237 -2.67 -1.21 9.09
C GLY A 237 -3.72 -0.66 10.08
N PRO A 238 -3.73 -1.10 11.36
CA PRO A 238 -4.74 -0.68 12.34
C PRO A 238 -4.79 0.84 12.63
N LYS A 239 -3.75 1.61 12.25
CA LYS A 239 -3.73 3.07 12.41
C LYS A 239 -4.02 3.84 11.12
N GLY A 240 -4.37 3.15 10.04
CA GLY A 240 -4.69 3.77 8.75
C GLY A 240 -3.48 3.87 7.85
N ALA A 241 -3.30 5.02 7.19
CA ALA A 241 -2.19 5.28 6.29
C ALA A 241 -1.79 6.75 6.33
N GLY A 242 -0.58 7.06 5.86
CA GLY A 242 -0.12 8.43 5.66
C GLY A 242 0.48 8.61 4.28
N CYS A 243 0.51 9.84 3.80
CA CYS A 243 1.25 10.20 2.61
C CYS A 243 1.90 11.58 2.72
N LEU A 244 3.00 11.77 1.99
CA LEU A 244 3.71 13.04 1.86
C LEU A 244 3.76 13.40 0.38
N THR A 245 3.24 14.58 0.02
CA THR A 245 3.28 15.08 -1.35
C THR A 245 4.71 15.44 -1.76
N GLY A 246 4.97 15.55 -3.07
CA GLY A 246 6.24 16.07 -3.59
C GLY A 246 6.58 17.46 -3.01
N ASP A 247 5.56 18.28 -2.75
CA ASP A 247 5.70 19.62 -2.15
C ASP A 247 5.92 19.61 -0.64
N GLY A 248 5.80 18.44 0.02
CA GLY A 248 6.11 18.26 1.44
C GLY A 248 4.93 18.44 2.38
N VAL A 249 3.72 18.33 1.85
CA VAL A 249 2.50 18.36 2.65
C VAL A 249 2.17 16.93 3.08
N TYR A 250 2.08 16.72 4.39
CA TYR A 250 1.74 15.42 4.96
C TYR A 250 0.23 15.31 5.23
N HIS A 251 -0.35 14.19 4.81
CA HIS A 251 -1.73 13.81 5.10
C HIS A 251 -1.79 12.48 5.85
N ASN A 252 -2.76 12.36 6.77
CA ASN A 252 -3.02 11.14 7.51
C ASN A 252 -4.47 10.71 7.32
N MET A 253 -4.66 9.45 6.95
CA MET A 253 -5.95 8.86 6.63
C MET A 253 -6.29 7.85 7.73
N PRO A 254 -7.50 7.93 8.34
CA PRO A 254 -7.90 7.02 9.41
C PRO A 254 -7.98 5.56 8.91
N PRO A 255 -7.90 4.57 9.82
CA PRO A 255 -8.08 3.18 9.47
C PRO A 255 -9.53 2.88 9.06
N TYR A 256 -9.70 2.08 8.02
CA TYR A 256 -10.99 1.44 7.72
C TYR A 256 -11.06 0.09 8.44
N LYS A 257 -11.84 0.01 9.51
CA LYS A 257 -11.98 -1.22 10.32
C LYS A 257 -13.23 -1.99 9.89
N PRO A 258 -13.11 -3.21 9.33
CA PRO A 258 -14.28 -4.05 9.13
C PRO A 258 -14.82 -4.57 10.48
N ALA A 259 -16.08 -4.98 10.49
CA ALA A 259 -16.73 -5.54 11.68
C ALA A 259 -16.01 -6.78 12.24
N LYS A 260 -15.38 -7.57 11.36
CA LYS A 260 -14.58 -8.74 11.71
C LYS A 260 -13.35 -8.81 10.82
N ILE A 261 -12.21 -9.16 11.40
CA ILE A 261 -10.98 -9.47 10.65
C ILE A 261 -10.99 -10.97 10.34
N VAL A 262 -10.84 -11.30 9.07
CA VAL A 262 -10.86 -12.68 8.54
C VAL A 262 -9.47 -13.07 8.03
N SER A 263 -8.85 -12.24 7.18
CA SER A 263 -7.54 -12.55 6.60
C SER A 263 -6.77 -11.27 6.27
N THR A 264 -5.61 -11.05 6.87
CA THR A 264 -4.76 -9.87 6.57
C THR A 264 -3.83 -10.08 5.39
N HIS A 265 -3.65 -11.32 4.94
CA HIS A 265 -2.73 -11.70 3.86
C HIS A 265 -3.04 -10.94 2.56
N GLY A 266 -2.05 -10.40 1.85
CA GLY A 266 -2.30 -9.67 0.58
C GLY A 266 -2.98 -8.28 0.72
N ALA A 267 -3.27 -7.80 1.94
CA ALA A 267 -3.88 -6.47 2.14
C ALA A 267 -3.01 -5.33 1.59
N GLY A 268 -1.69 -5.44 1.73
CA GLY A 268 -0.75 -4.45 1.17
C GLY A 268 -0.78 -4.39 -0.36
N ALA A 269 -0.91 -5.53 -1.05
CA ALA A 269 -1.07 -5.55 -2.51
C ALA A 269 -2.42 -4.95 -2.94
N CYS A 270 -3.48 -5.21 -2.19
CA CYS A 270 -4.79 -4.59 -2.44
C CYS A 270 -4.74 -3.06 -2.25
N PHE A 271 -4.04 -2.59 -1.22
CA PHE A 271 -3.79 -1.18 -1.01
C PHE A 271 -3.03 -0.57 -2.20
N THR A 272 -1.93 -1.18 -2.64
CA THR A 272 -1.15 -0.72 -3.81
C THR A 272 -2.01 -0.64 -5.07
N ALA A 273 -2.74 -1.71 -5.40
CA ALA A 273 -3.61 -1.75 -6.58
C ALA A 273 -4.70 -0.68 -6.54
N ALA A 274 -5.35 -0.52 -5.38
CA ALA A 274 -6.38 0.48 -5.19
C ALA A 274 -5.83 1.90 -5.26
N PHE A 275 -4.62 2.15 -4.74
CA PHE A 275 -3.93 3.44 -4.88
C PHE A 275 -3.65 3.77 -6.34
N ILE A 276 -3.09 2.82 -7.10
CA ILE A 276 -2.81 3.00 -8.53
C ILE A 276 -4.13 3.27 -9.27
N TYR A 277 -5.17 2.47 -9.02
CA TYR A 277 -6.49 2.64 -9.61
C TYR A 277 -7.07 4.04 -9.33
N ALA A 278 -7.08 4.46 -8.06
CA ALA A 278 -7.65 5.75 -7.67
C ALA A 278 -6.86 6.93 -8.27
N THR A 279 -5.54 6.84 -8.26
CA THR A 279 -4.69 7.92 -8.79
C THR A 279 -4.78 8.01 -10.30
N TYR A 280 -4.64 6.89 -11.00
CA TYR A 280 -4.43 6.90 -12.45
C TYR A 280 -5.71 6.71 -13.27
N ILE A 281 -6.63 5.86 -12.80
CA ILE A 281 -7.86 5.54 -13.53
C ILE A 281 -8.99 6.50 -13.12
N ARG A 282 -8.98 6.95 -11.86
CA ARG A 282 -10.02 7.84 -11.31
C ARG A 282 -9.58 9.29 -11.15
N ASP A 283 -8.31 9.59 -11.45
CA ASP A 283 -7.71 10.93 -11.37
C ASP A 283 -7.96 11.60 -10.00
N MET A 284 -7.88 10.81 -8.93
CA MET A 284 -8.04 11.31 -7.56
C MET A 284 -6.75 11.98 -7.09
N ASN A 285 -6.88 13.03 -6.28
CA ASN A 285 -5.72 13.61 -5.61
C ASN A 285 -5.06 12.61 -4.63
N LEU A 286 -3.84 12.90 -4.19
CA LEU A 286 -3.03 11.97 -3.41
C LEU A 286 -3.72 11.48 -2.12
N SER A 287 -4.33 12.39 -1.33
CA SER A 287 -4.98 12.01 -0.07
C SER A 287 -6.21 11.14 -0.30
N ASP A 288 -7.03 11.50 -1.29
CA ASP A 288 -8.27 10.76 -1.61
C ASP A 288 -7.93 9.38 -2.20
N ALA A 289 -6.88 9.29 -3.02
CA ALA A 289 -6.40 8.02 -3.55
C ALA A 289 -5.89 7.08 -2.44
N VAL A 290 -5.20 7.62 -1.44
CA VAL A 290 -4.74 6.84 -0.28
C VAL A 290 -5.90 6.45 0.65
N GLU A 291 -6.89 7.33 0.83
CA GLU A 291 -8.11 6.99 1.56
C GLU A 291 -8.87 5.85 0.88
N PHE A 292 -9.04 5.93 -0.45
CA PHE A 292 -9.63 4.86 -1.24
C PHE A 292 -8.84 3.55 -1.09
N ALA A 293 -7.51 3.60 -1.16
CA ALA A 293 -6.65 2.44 -0.94
C ALA A 293 -6.83 1.81 0.45
N ASN A 294 -6.96 2.64 1.49
CA ASN A 294 -7.27 2.19 2.85
C ASN A 294 -8.63 1.46 2.92
N ARG A 295 -9.67 1.99 2.27
CA ARG A 295 -11.00 1.38 2.22
C ARG A 295 -10.96 0.00 1.55
N VAL A 296 -10.29 -0.13 0.41
CA VAL A 296 -10.16 -1.42 -0.30
C VAL A 296 -9.37 -2.42 0.54
N ALA A 297 -8.25 -2.02 1.14
CA ALA A 297 -7.46 -2.89 2.01
C ALA A 297 -8.25 -3.32 3.26
N GLY A 298 -9.00 -2.40 3.87
CA GLY A 298 -9.87 -2.70 5.02
C GLY A 298 -11.04 -3.62 4.67
N HIS A 299 -11.63 -3.50 3.48
CA HIS A 299 -12.60 -4.49 2.97
C HIS A 299 -11.96 -5.85 2.75
N LYS A 300 -10.73 -5.88 2.23
CA LYS A 300 -9.97 -7.12 2.03
C LYS A 300 -9.72 -7.86 3.33
N ILE A 301 -9.36 -7.16 4.41
CA ILE A 301 -9.09 -7.87 5.66
C ILE A 301 -10.34 -8.48 6.30
N GLY A 302 -11.53 -8.01 5.93
CA GLY A 302 -12.81 -8.55 6.38
C GLY A 302 -13.30 -9.79 5.63
N ASN A 303 -12.59 -10.24 4.59
CA ASN A 303 -13.01 -11.34 3.74
C ASN A 303 -11.83 -12.28 3.40
N PHE A 304 -12.16 -13.50 2.96
CA PHE A 304 -11.17 -14.45 2.43
C PHE A 304 -11.05 -14.32 0.91
N GLY A 305 -9.84 -14.53 0.37
CA GLY A 305 -9.55 -14.36 -1.05
C GLY A 305 -9.58 -12.88 -1.49
N TYR A 306 -9.87 -12.67 -2.79
CA TYR A 306 -9.86 -11.34 -3.41
C TYR A 306 -11.16 -11.01 -4.18
N ASN A 307 -11.95 -12.02 -4.59
CA ASN A 307 -13.07 -11.85 -5.53
C ASN A 307 -14.18 -10.90 -5.03
N HIS A 308 -14.32 -10.77 -3.71
CA HIS A 308 -15.26 -9.84 -3.07
C HIS A 308 -14.91 -8.36 -3.31
N ILE A 309 -13.71 -8.03 -3.79
CA ILE A 309 -13.31 -6.65 -4.13
C ILE A 309 -14.09 -6.14 -5.34
N ALA A 310 -14.42 -7.00 -6.31
CA ALA A 310 -15.23 -6.61 -7.48
C ALA A 310 -16.67 -6.18 -7.12
N ARG A 311 -17.12 -6.48 -5.89
CA ARG A 311 -18.44 -6.10 -5.36
C ARG A 311 -18.37 -4.89 -4.43
N LEU A 312 -17.18 -4.36 -4.17
CA LEU A 312 -17.02 -3.17 -3.34
C LEU A 312 -17.68 -1.99 -4.06
N ASN A 313 -18.43 -1.17 -3.33
CA ASN A 313 -18.92 0.08 -3.88
C ASN A 313 -17.73 1.06 -4.04
N ILE A 314 -17.32 1.27 -5.30
CA ILE A 314 -16.15 2.08 -5.71
C ILE A 314 -16.51 3.57 -5.90
N TYR A 315 -17.75 3.97 -5.64
CA TYR A 315 -18.12 5.39 -5.67
C TYR A 315 -17.51 6.12 -4.46
N PRO A 316 -17.05 7.37 -4.63
CA PRO A 316 -16.75 8.21 -3.48
C PRO A 316 -18.03 8.31 -2.66
N SER A 317 -17.99 7.86 -1.42
CA SER A 317 -18.98 8.27 -0.45
C SER A 317 -18.76 9.77 -0.30
N ASN A 318 -19.57 10.56 -1.00
CA ASN A 318 -19.76 11.95 -0.61
C ASN A 318 -19.98 11.90 0.91
N VAL A 319 -19.10 12.55 1.67
CA VAL A 319 -19.42 12.91 3.04
C VAL A 319 -20.43 14.06 2.96
N SER A 320 -21.58 13.79 2.34
CA SER A 320 -22.79 14.57 2.51
C SER A 320 -23.47 13.96 3.73
N LYS A 321 -23.38 14.70 4.84
CA LYS A 321 -24.33 14.72 5.95
C LYS A 321 -25.20 13.45 6.06
N LEU A 322 -24.84 12.58 6.99
CA LEU A 322 -25.84 11.69 7.60
C LEU A 322 -26.75 12.57 8.47
N ASP A 323 -27.70 13.21 7.82
CA ASP A 323 -28.96 13.68 8.40
C ASP A 323 -30.08 13.20 7.46
N GLY A 324 -31.08 12.55 8.04
CA GLY A 324 -32.42 12.43 7.47
C GLY A 324 -32.66 11.26 6.52
N ASP A 325 -32.96 10.08 7.08
CA ASP A 325 -34.24 9.37 6.89
C ASP A 325 -34.06 7.87 7.16
N MET A 326 -34.19 7.51 8.44
CA MET A 326 -34.66 6.18 8.80
C MET A 326 -35.92 6.34 9.64
N ALA A 327 -36.96 5.69 9.15
CA ALA A 327 -38.34 5.77 9.57
C ALA A 327 -38.54 5.75 11.09
N LEU A 328 -39.47 6.60 11.51
CA LEU A 328 -40.13 6.69 12.80
C LEU A 328 -40.31 5.32 13.47
N VAL A 329 -39.57 5.08 14.55
CA VAL A 329 -39.94 4.12 15.58
C VAL A 329 -40.43 4.94 16.77
N HIS A 330 -41.69 4.75 17.13
CA HIS A 330 -42.37 5.38 18.25
C HIS A 330 -41.53 5.29 19.54
N TYR A 331 -41.21 6.44 20.12
CA TYR A 331 -40.79 6.54 21.52
C TYR A 331 -42.01 6.92 22.36
N SER A 332 -42.25 6.15 23.41
CA SER A 332 -43.19 6.47 24.47
C SER A 332 -42.67 7.66 25.29
N GLU A 333 -43.57 8.60 25.55
CA GLU A 333 -43.44 9.70 26.48
C GLU A 333 -43.17 9.17 27.90
N ASP A 334 -42.14 9.71 28.56
CA ASP A 334 -42.11 10.06 29.99
C ASP A 334 -40.67 10.17 30.49
N SER A 335 -40.19 11.41 30.63
CA SER A 335 -39.44 11.92 31.80
C SER A 335 -38.88 13.30 31.47
N GLU A 336 -39.57 14.31 31.99
CA GLU A 336 -39.02 15.63 32.24
C GLU A 336 -37.91 15.50 33.28
N ASP A 337 -36.67 15.85 32.92
CA ASP A 337 -35.74 16.63 33.75
C ASP A 337 -34.41 16.80 33.00
N GLU A 338 -33.68 17.88 33.30
CA GLU A 338 -32.39 18.29 32.71
C GLU A 338 -32.41 19.22 31.48
N GLN A 339 -33.25 20.27 31.51
CA GLN A 339 -32.96 21.54 30.82
C GLN A 339 -32.37 22.60 31.76
N VAL A 340 -31.27 22.31 32.45
CA VAL A 340 -30.45 23.38 33.07
C VAL A 340 -29.00 22.91 33.10
N ILE A 341 -28.19 23.29 32.10
CA ILE A 341 -26.74 23.59 32.16
C ILE A 341 -26.27 23.74 30.70
N CYS A 342 -26.57 24.86 30.03
CA CYS A 342 -25.82 25.30 28.82
C CYS A 342 -26.19 26.72 28.37
N ARG A 343 -26.26 27.69 29.29
CA ARG A 343 -26.39 29.13 28.93
C ARG A 343 -25.31 30.05 29.52
N LYS A 344 -24.27 29.52 30.19
CA LYS A 344 -23.28 30.35 30.91
C LYS A 344 -21.96 30.60 30.16
N TYR A 345 -21.71 29.98 29.00
CA TYR A 345 -20.39 30.06 28.34
C TYR A 345 -20.36 30.69 26.93
N MET A 346 -21.49 31.07 26.34
CA MET A 346 -21.54 31.56 24.95
C MET A 346 -21.61 33.09 24.79
N ASN A 347 -21.38 33.88 25.84
CA ASN A 347 -21.43 35.35 25.78
C ASN A 347 -20.24 36.04 26.48
N ARG A 348 -19.00 35.64 26.18
CA ARG A 348 -17.81 36.44 26.55
C ARG A 348 -17.35 37.31 25.37
N LYS A 349 -17.38 38.63 25.57
CA LYS A 349 -16.74 39.61 24.67
C LYS A 349 -15.23 39.39 24.68
N VAL A 350 -14.64 39.16 23.50
CA VAL A 350 -13.19 39.12 23.30
C VAL A 350 -12.63 40.54 23.46
N LYS A 351 -11.66 40.73 24.36
CA LYS A 351 -10.86 41.97 24.43
C LYS A 351 -9.58 41.77 23.60
N TYR A 352 -9.31 42.69 22.68
CA TYR A 352 -8.05 42.76 21.95
C TYR A 352 -6.93 43.29 22.85
N SER A 353 -5.73 42.73 22.75
CA SER A 353 -4.55 43.16 23.50
C SER A 353 -3.89 44.39 22.86
N ASP A 354 -3.44 45.30 23.71
CA ASP A 354 -2.99 46.66 23.44
C ASP A 354 -1.47 46.74 23.13
N GLY A 355 -0.96 45.80 22.34
CA GLY A 355 0.27 46.00 21.57
C GLY A 355 1.58 46.25 22.35
N LYS A 356 1.70 45.82 23.61
CA LYS A 356 2.98 45.86 24.35
C LYS A 356 3.59 44.47 24.48
N TYR A 357 4.65 44.23 23.72
CA TYR A 357 5.54 43.08 23.87
C TYR A 357 6.31 43.19 25.20
N ALA A 358 6.26 42.13 26.03
CA ALA A 358 7.12 41.99 27.20
C ALA A 358 8.29 41.05 26.85
N THR A 359 9.48 41.62 26.72
CA THR A 359 10.77 40.92 26.68
C THR A 359 11.33 40.81 28.10
N GLN A 360 11.44 39.58 28.61
CA GLN A 360 12.39 39.14 29.65
C GLN A 360 12.79 37.70 29.27
N LEU A 361 13.85 37.50 28.47
CA LEU A 361 15.26 37.26 28.88
C LEU A 361 15.34 36.29 30.07
N LEU A 362 15.70 35.03 29.80
CA LEU A 362 17.06 34.48 29.94
C LEU A 362 17.54 34.51 31.39
N GLU A 363 17.44 33.35 32.07
CA GLU A 363 18.42 32.87 33.05
C GLU A 363 18.11 31.39 33.38
N SER A 364 18.89 30.47 32.82
CA SER A 364 19.00 29.10 33.34
C SER A 364 20.49 28.72 33.32
N PRO A 365 21.09 28.33 34.46
CA PRO A 365 22.50 27.97 34.51
C PRO A 365 22.75 26.62 33.82
N TYR A 366 23.84 26.61 33.04
CA TYR A 366 24.38 25.49 32.30
C TYR A 366 25.26 24.64 33.23
N THR A 367 24.98 23.34 33.36
CA THR A 367 25.80 22.38 34.12
C THR A 367 26.59 21.51 33.13
N PRO A 368 27.94 21.50 33.13
CA PRO A 368 28.71 20.61 32.27
C PRO A 368 28.69 19.17 32.78
N LEU A 369 28.38 18.21 31.91
CA LEU A 369 28.55 16.77 32.17
C LEU A 369 30.04 16.42 32.17
N ALA A 370 30.52 15.88 33.29
CA ALA A 370 31.88 15.39 33.47
C ALA A 370 32.11 14.10 32.66
N THR A 371 33.24 14.08 31.94
CA THR A 371 33.82 12.92 31.28
C THR A 371 34.47 11.99 32.31
N THR A 372 34.02 10.74 32.39
CA THR A 372 34.75 9.66 33.07
C THR A 372 35.76 9.02 32.10
N PRO A 373 37.00 8.71 32.54
CA PRO A 373 38.01 8.07 31.71
C PRO A 373 37.74 6.58 31.50
N LEU A 374 38.20 6.07 30.36
CA LEU A 374 38.44 4.66 30.09
C LEU A 374 39.70 4.23 30.83
N ASP A 375 39.61 3.18 31.65
CA ASP A 375 40.76 2.42 32.13
C ASP A 375 40.63 0.97 31.60
N ASP A 376 41.70 0.58 30.90
CA ASP A 376 42.27 -0.75 30.56
C ASP A 376 41.41 -1.95 30.12
#